data_AF-A0A7Y8KWX4-F1
#
_entry.id   AF-A0A7Y8KWX4-F1
#
_cell.length_a   1.000
_cell.length_b   1.000
_cell.length_c   1.000
_cell.angle_alpha   90.00
_cell.angle_beta   90.00
_cell.angle_gamma   90.00
#
_symmetry.space_group_name_H-M   'P 1'
#
loop_
_entity.id
_entity.type
_entity.pdbx_description
1 polymer ?
#
loop_
_entity_poly.entity_id
_entity_poly.type
_entity_poly.pdbx_seq_one_letter_code
_entity_poly.pdbx_strand_id
1 'polypeptide(L)' 'MTTVTSIASRRAAPTSPPASLETIQLHAQAHNALSTALHFLGQPECTAQQLQTATARAVRAATLLKRASAAATIERKEV' A
#
# COMPACT_ATOMS: atom_id res chain seq x y z
N MET A 1 -28.28 44.24 -3.21
CA MET A 1 -27.08 43.89 -4.01
C MET A 1 -26.30 42.87 -3.23
N THR A 2 -26.26 41.62 -3.71
CA THR A 2 -25.64 40.50 -3.00
C THR A 2 -24.19 40.34 -3.47
N THR A 3 -23.25 40.43 -2.54
CA THR A 3 -21.81 40.28 -2.79
C THR A 3 -21.45 38.80 -2.87
N VAL A 4 -20.98 38.35 -4.03
CA VAL A 4 -20.48 36.99 -4.24
C VAL A 4 -19.01 36.93 -3.82
N THR A 5 -18.71 36.22 -2.74
CA THR A 5 -17.34 35.99 -2.28
C THR A 5 -16.73 34.86 -3.10
N SER A 6 -15.87 35.21 -4.06
CA SER A 6 -15.09 34.23 -4.84
C SER A 6 -13.99 33.63 -3.96
N ILE A 7 -14.20 32.37 -3.55
CA ILE A 7 -13.16 31.58 -2.88
C ILE A 7 -12.23 31.05 -3.97
N ALA A 8 -11.05 31.66 -4.10
CA ALA A 8 -10.00 31.16 -4.97
C ALA A 8 -9.41 29.86 -4.40
N SER A 9 -10.03 28.71 -4.70
CA SER A 9 -9.40 27.40 -4.48
C SER A 9 -8.32 27.19 -5.55
N ARG A 10 -7.14 27.75 -5.33
CA ARG A 10 -5.93 27.50 -6.14
C ARG A 10 -4.87 26.76 -5.35
N ARG A 11 -5.25 25.75 -4.58
CA ARG A 11 -4.33 24.68 -4.29
C ARG A 11 -4.67 23.55 -5.23
N ALA A 12 -4.08 23.58 -6.42
CA ALA A 12 -3.91 22.35 -7.19
C ALA A 12 -3.36 21.33 -6.19
N ALA A 13 -4.12 20.27 -5.94
CA ALA A 13 -3.63 19.16 -5.15
C ALA A 13 -2.26 18.78 -5.75
N PRO A 14 -1.21 18.58 -4.94
CA PRO A 14 0.08 18.16 -5.48
C PRO A 14 -0.19 16.98 -6.39
N THR A 15 0.02 17.16 -7.69
CA THR A 15 -0.10 16.11 -8.69
C THR A 15 1.09 15.20 -8.43
N SER A 16 0.93 14.28 -7.48
CA SER A 16 1.88 13.19 -7.34
C SER A 16 1.90 12.51 -8.70
N PRO A 17 3.08 12.32 -9.31
CA PRO A 17 3.15 11.49 -10.50
C PRO A 17 2.42 10.17 -10.17
N PRO A 18 1.57 9.66 -11.08
CA PRO A 18 0.90 8.40 -10.84
C PRO A 18 1.99 7.36 -10.56
N ALA A 19 1.93 6.73 -9.38
CA ALA A 19 2.82 5.63 -9.06
C ALA A 19 2.78 4.62 -10.23
N SER A 20 3.93 4.07 -10.61
CA SER A 20 3.94 3.10 -11.71
C SER A 20 2.93 1.98 -11.44
N LEU A 21 2.35 1.43 -12.51
CA LEU A 21 1.42 0.30 -12.40
C LEU A 21 2.07 -0.87 -11.64
N GLU A 22 3.39 -1.04 -11.76
CA GLU A 22 4.17 -2.02 -11.00
C GLU A 22 4.17 -1.71 -9.50
N THR A 23 4.45 -0.47 -9.09
CA THR A 23 4.42 -0.05 -7.68
C THR A 23 3.02 -0.25 -7.06
N ILE A 24 1.96 0.10 -7.80
CA ILE A 24 0.57 -0.10 -7.36
C ILE A 24 0.27 -1.59 -7.15
N GLN A 25 0.66 -2.45 -8.11
CA GLN A 25 0.46 -3.89 -8.03
C GLN A 25 1.24 -4.51 -6.87
N LEU A 26 2.50 -4.15 -6.68
CA LEU A 26 3.33 -4.62 -5.57
C LEU A 26 2.72 -4.23 -4.22
N HIS A 27 2.25 -2.99 -4.09
CA HIS A 27 1.62 -2.51 -2.88
C HIS A 27 0.30 -3.26 -2.57
N ALA A 28 -0.57 -3.43 -3.56
CA ALA A 28 -1.82 -4.16 -3.41
C ALA A 28 -1.58 -5.63 -3.02
N GLN A 29 -0.61 -6.30 -3.64
CA GLN A 29 -0.24 -7.68 -3.31
C GLN A 29 0.31 -7.79 -1.88
N ALA A 30 1.16 -6.84 -1.45
CA ALA A 30 1.69 -6.81 -0.10
C ALA A 30 0.56 -6.65 0.93
N HIS A 31 -0.37 -5.72 0.68
CA HIS A 31 -1.51 -5.47 1.55
C HIS A 31 -2.41 -6.70 1.69
N ASN A 32 -2.76 -7.35 0.58
CA ASN A 32 -3.60 -8.56 0.59
C ASN A 32 -2.94 -9.73 1.33
N ALA A 33 -1.63 -9.91 1.14
CA ALA A 33 -0.88 -10.94 1.86
C ALA A 33 -0.85 -10.66 3.37
N LEU A 34 -0.67 -9.41 3.78
CA LEU A 34 -0.63 -9.01 5.19
C LEU A 34 -2.01 -9.13 5.85
N SER A 35 -3.08 -8.71 5.15
CA SER A 35 -4.45 -8.89 5.61
C SER A 35 -4.79 -10.36 5.87
N THR A 36 -4.30 -11.28 5.03
CA THR A 36 -4.48 -12.72 5.24
C THR A 36 -3.75 -13.19 6.50
N ALA A 37 -2.52 -12.72 6.73
CA ALA A 37 -1.76 -13.07 7.92
C ALA A 37 -2.42 -12.56 9.20
N LEU A 38 -2.90 -11.31 9.21
CA LEU A 38 -3.63 -10.73 10.33
C LEU A 38 -4.96 -11.44 10.59
N HIS A 39 -5.66 -11.84 9.53
CA HIS A 39 -6.90 -12.60 9.65
C HIS A 39 -6.67 -13.89 10.45
N PHE A 40 -5.63 -14.67 10.11
CA PHE A 40 -5.31 -15.90 10.85
C PHE A 40 -4.84 -15.63 12.29
N LEU A 41 -4.12 -14.54 12.55
CA LEU A 41 -3.71 -14.16 13.91
C LEU A 41 -4.89 -13.70 14.78
N GLY A 42 -5.92 -13.12 14.18
CA GLY A 42 -7.13 -12.69 14.87
C GLY A 42 -8.13 -13.81 15.18
N GLN A 43 -7.91 -15.02 14.66
CA GLN A 43 -8.76 -16.17 14.97
C GLN A 43 -8.39 -16.74 16.35
N PRO A 44 -9.35 -16.92 17.27
CA PRO A 44 -9.09 -17.47 18.60
C PRO A 44 -8.67 -18.95 18.56
N GLU A 45 -9.12 -19.70 17.55
CA GLU A 45 -8.80 -21.11 17.33
C GLU A 45 -7.96 -21.28 16.06
N CYS A 46 -6.68 -20.88 16.12
CA CYS A 46 -5.77 -20.95 14.98
C CYS A 46 -4.98 -22.26 14.99
N THR A 47 -5.11 -23.08 13.93
CA THR A 47 -4.36 -24.34 13.83
C THR A 47 -2.90 -24.11 13.43
N ALA A 48 -2.01 -25.07 13.71
CA ALA A 48 -0.60 -24.98 13.31
C ALA A 48 -0.41 -24.74 11.80
N GLN A 49 -1.28 -25.31 10.96
CA GLN A 49 -1.25 -25.10 9.51
C GLN A 49 -1.65 -23.68 9.11
N GLN A 50 -2.63 -23.09 9.80
CA GLN A 50 -3.04 -21.71 9.59
C GLN A 50 -1.94 -20.73 10.02
N LEU A 51 -1.24 -21.01 11.12
CA LEU A 51 -0.08 -20.22 11.56
C LEU A 51 1.09 -20.31 10.56
N GLN A 52 1.38 -21.50 10.02
CA GLN A 52 2.37 -21.64 8.95
C GLN A 52 1.98 -20.83 7.70
N THR A 53 0.70 -20.89 7.31
CA THR A 53 0.17 -20.13 6.17
C THR A 53 0.27 -18.62 6.43
N ALA A 54 -0.10 -18.16 7.62
CA ALA A 54 0.02 -16.77 8.04
C ALA A 54 1.48 -16.29 7.99
N THR A 55 2.40 -17.11 8.47
CA THR A 55 3.85 -16.84 8.44
C THR A 55 4.35 -16.70 7.01
N ALA A 56 4.02 -17.66 6.13
CA ALA A 56 4.42 -17.61 4.72
C ALA A 56 3.86 -16.37 4.01
N ARG A 57 2.62 -15.97 4.32
CA ARG A 57 1.98 -14.76 3.78
C ARG A 57 2.64 -13.49 4.31
N ALA A 58 2.98 -13.43 5.60
CA ALA A 58 3.71 -12.30 6.18
C ALA A 58 5.10 -12.13 5.55
N VAL A 59 5.85 -13.23 5.36
CA VAL A 59 7.17 -13.20 4.70
C VAL A 59 7.05 -12.74 3.24
N ARG A 60 6.04 -13.22 2.52
CA ARG A 60 5.75 -12.73 1.16
C ARG A 60 5.43 -11.24 1.16
N ALA A 61 4.59 -10.77 2.09
CA ALA A 61 4.25 -9.34 2.21
C ALA A 61 5.50 -8.50 2.46
N ALA A 62 6.37 -8.91 3.39
CA ALA A 62 7.64 -8.23 3.68
C ALA A 62 8.56 -8.15 2.44
N THR A 63 8.63 -9.23 1.66
CA THR A 63 9.41 -9.28 0.41
C THR A 63 8.84 -8.30 -0.63
N LEU A 64 7.52 -8.24 -0.79
CA LEU A 64 6.87 -7.33 -1.72
C LEU A 64 7.03 -5.86 -1.31
N LEU A 65 6.96 -5.57 0.00
CA LEU A 65 7.25 -4.23 0.53
C LEU A 65 8.70 -3.82 0.26
N LYS A 66 9.66 -4.73 0.44
CA LYS A 66 11.06 -4.46 0.09
C LYS A 66 11.20 -4.11 -1.39
N ARG A 67 10.55 -4.86 -2.29
CA ARG A 67 10.55 -4.56 -3.74
C ARG A 67 9.89 -3.22 -4.05
N ALA A 68 8.73 -2.94 -3.46
CA ALA A 68 8.04 -1.67 -3.61
C ALA A 68 8.89 -0.48 -3.13
N SER A 69 9.62 -0.63 -2.02
CA SER A 69 10.54 0.42 -1.53
C SER A 69 11.70 0.67 -2.48
N ALA A 70 12.24 -0.37 -3.11
CA ALA A 70 13.30 -0.24 -4.11
C ALA A 70 12.78 0.45 -5.38
N ALA A 71 11.62 0.02 -5.89
CA ALA A 71 10.96 0.64 -7.04
C ALA A 71 10.66 2.13 -6.79
N ALA A 72 10.11 2.47 -5.62
CA ALA A 72 9.84 3.86 -5.23
C ALA A 72 11.12 4.71 -5.05
N THR A 73 12.26 4.09 -4.72
CA THR A 73 13.55 4.78 -4.62
C THR A 73 14.15 5.06 -6.01
N ILE A 74 13.95 4.14 -6.96
CA ILE A 74 14.39 4.30 -8.36
C ILE A 74 13.59 5.42 -9.02
N GLU A 75 12.25 5.40 -8.92
CA GLU A 75 11.38 6.45 -9.46
C GLU A 75 11.74 7.85 -8.94
N ARG A 76 12.22 7.95 -7.69
CA ARG A 76 12.62 9.24 -7.08
C ARG A 76 13.98 9.76 -7.55
N LYS A 77 14.81 8.93 -8.19
CA LYS A 77 16.16 9.29 -8.66
C LYS A 77 16.16 9.70 -10.13
N GLU A 78 15.09 9.40 -10.86
CA GLU A 78 14.89 9.78 -12.27
C GLU A 78 14.14 11.11 -12.46
N VAL A 79 13.75 11.77 -11.35
CA VAL A 79 13.15 13.12 -11.29
C VAL A 79 14.18 14.11 -10.76
#